data_AF-A0A0S3TX10-F1
#
_entry.id   AF-A0A0S3TX10-F1
#
_cell.length_a   1.000
_cell.length_b   1.000
_cell.length_c   1.000
_cell.angle_alpha   90.00
_cell.angle_beta   90.00
_cell.angle_gamma   90.00
#
_symmetry.space_group_name_H-M   'P 1'
#
loop_
_entity.id
_entity.type
_entity.pdbx_description
1 polymer ?
#
loop_
_entity_poly.entity_id
_entity_poly.type
_entity_poly.pdbx_seq_one_letter_code
_entity_poly.pdbx_strand_id
1 'polypeptide(L)'
;MAVVDWEALRQRYQEADISTRLGALASNLSRIHSLTLRREQSEVVVHLIRESQFLIEWTAPNLEIEFAAELVELQRLLGSWYYHWNMVWTTSVHRDQIVEQTQHWAEKVLERSFIL
;
A
#
# COMPACT_ATOMS: atom_id res chain seq x y z
N MET A 1 16.29 1.34 13.78
CA MET A 1 15.45 1.92 12.71
C MET A 1 15.69 3.41 12.70
N ALA A 2 16.10 4.00 11.58
CA ALA A 2 16.13 5.46 11.45
C ALA A 2 14.70 6.00 11.63
N VAL A 3 14.54 7.12 12.33
CA VAL A 3 13.25 7.79 12.45
C VAL A 3 12.88 8.29 11.06
N VAL A 4 11.81 7.76 10.48
CA VAL A 4 11.28 8.23 9.20
C VAL A 4 10.70 9.62 9.42
N ASP A 5 11.24 10.62 8.72
CA ASP A 5 10.65 11.96 8.66
C ASP A 5 9.48 11.93 7.68
N TRP A 6 8.30 11.66 8.22
CA TRP A 6 7.06 11.55 7.46
C TRP A 6 6.64 12.87 6.80
N GLU A 7 6.99 14.02 7.39
CA GLU A 7 6.63 15.32 6.84
C GLU A 7 7.50 15.64 5.62
N ALA A 8 8.81 15.41 5.71
CA ALA A 8 9.71 15.56 4.57
C ALA A 8 9.39 14.56 3.45
N LEU A 9 8.97 13.33 3.79
CA LEU A 9 8.50 12.35 2.79
C LEU A 9 7.23 12.85 2.10
N ARG A 10 6.25 13.33 2.87
CA ARG A 10 4.99 13.85 2.36
C ARG A 10 5.20 15.00 1.38
N GLN A 11 6.03 15.98 1.73
CA GLN A 11 6.31 17.13 0.86
C GLN A 11 6.84 16.69 -0.51
N ARG A 12 7.92 15.88 -0.52
CA ARG A 12 8.49 15.36 -1.78
C ARG A 12 7.49 14.52 -2.57
N TYR A 13 6.69 13.71 -1.88
CA TYR A 13 5.69 12.86 -2.53
C TYR A 13 4.57 13.69 -3.17
N GLN A 14 4.13 14.76 -2.51
CA GLN A 14 3.08 15.66 -3.01
C GLN A 14 3.55 16.63 -4.10
N GLU A 15 4.86 16.70 -4.38
CA GLU A 15 5.40 17.41 -5.54
C GLU A 15 5.38 16.55 -6.82
N ALA A 16 5.40 15.22 -6.68
CA ALA A 16 5.34 14.30 -7.81
C ALA A 16 3.98 14.32 -8.51
N ASP A 17 3.94 14.00 -9.81
CA ASP A 17 2.67 13.83 -10.53
C ASP A 17 1.88 12.60 -10.04
N ILE A 18 0.60 12.53 -10.40
CA ILE A 18 -0.33 11.48 -9.95
C ILE A 18 0.16 10.08 -10.39
N SER A 19 0.64 9.94 -11.63
CA SER A 19 1.18 8.69 -12.16
C SER A 19 2.32 8.16 -11.28
N THR A 20 3.29 9.01 -10.96
CA THR A 20 4.43 8.68 -10.10
C THR A 20 3.98 8.29 -8.69
N ARG A 21 3.01 9.00 -8.11
CA ARG A 21 2.43 8.67 -6.80
C ARG A 21 1.77 7.29 -6.78
N LEU A 22 0.94 7.00 -7.78
CA LEU A 22 0.29 5.70 -7.94
C LEU A 22 1.31 4.59 -8.19
N GLY A 23 2.35 4.84 -8.99
CA GLY A 23 3.44 3.90 -9.20
C GLY A 23 4.17 3.54 -7.90
N ALA A 24 4.40 4.50 -7.01
CA ALA A 24 4.98 4.24 -5.70
C ALA A 24 4.06 3.37 -4.81
N LEU A 25 2.75 3.64 -4.81
CA LEU A 25 1.76 2.80 -4.11
C LEU A 25 1.77 1.36 -4.67
N ALA A 26 1.72 1.20 -5.98
CA ALA A 26 1.80 -0.11 -6.63
C ALA A 26 3.10 -0.85 -6.26
N SER A 27 4.23 -0.14 -6.26
CA SER A 27 5.53 -0.70 -5.85
C SER A 27 5.50 -1.24 -4.41
N ASN A 28 4.92 -0.48 -3.46
CA ASN A 28 4.77 -0.94 -2.09
C ASN A 28 3.88 -2.19 -2.00
N LEU A 29 2.76 -2.23 -2.73
CA LEU A 29 1.88 -3.40 -2.78
C LEU A 29 2.60 -4.64 -3.35
N SER A 30 3.37 -4.50 -4.44
CA SER A 30 4.19 -5.59 -4.99
C SER A 30 5.26 -6.10 -4.01
N ARG A 31 5.85 -5.21 -3.20
CA ARG A 31 6.81 -5.58 -2.16
C ARG A 31 6.14 -6.32 -1.01
N ILE A 32 4.97 -5.88 -0.56
CA ILE A 32 4.15 -6.58 0.46
C ILE A 32 3.82 -8.00 -0.05
N HIS A 33 3.36 -8.12 -1.30
CA HIS A 33 3.08 -9.40 -1.96
C HIS A 33 4.30 -10.34 -1.89
N SER A 34 5.44 -9.89 -2.42
CA SER A 34 6.65 -10.72 -2.50
C SER A 34 7.17 -11.16 -1.13
N LEU A 35 7.21 -10.25 -0.15
CA LEU A 35 7.71 -10.55 1.19
C LEU A 35 6.76 -11.47 1.96
N THR A 36 5.45 -11.29 1.81
CA THR A 36 4.45 -12.17 2.45
C THR A 36 4.49 -13.58 1.86
N LEU A 37 4.58 -13.68 0.53
CA LEU A 37 4.69 -14.96 -0.18
C LEU A 37 5.93 -15.75 0.27
N ARG A 38 7.07 -15.06 0.44
CA ARG A 38 8.32 -15.66 0.94
C ARG A 38 8.35 -15.84 2.45
N ARG A 39 7.39 -15.27 3.18
CA ARG A 39 7.30 -15.27 4.65
C ARG A 39 8.52 -14.61 5.31
N GLU A 40 9.01 -13.54 4.69
CA GLU A 40 10.22 -12.83 5.09
C GLU A 40 9.89 -11.43 5.64
N GLN A 41 10.77 -10.94 6.52
CA GLN A 41 10.82 -9.53 6.91
C GLN A 41 9.47 -8.95 7.36
N SER A 42 8.76 -9.64 8.27
CA SER A 42 7.44 -9.24 8.80
C SER A 42 7.36 -7.76 9.19
N GLU A 43 8.40 -7.23 9.85
CA GLU A 43 8.48 -5.83 10.25
C GLU A 43 8.53 -4.86 9.06
N VAL A 44 9.18 -5.27 7.97
CA VAL A 44 9.19 -4.49 6.72
C VAL A 44 7.80 -4.51 6.08
N VAL A 45 7.10 -5.65 6.12
CA VAL A 45 5.75 -5.75 5.57
C VAL A 45 4.78 -4.83 6.30
N VAL A 46 4.78 -4.82 7.64
CA VAL A 46 3.90 -3.92 8.41
C VAL A 46 4.28 -2.44 8.22
N HIS A 47 5.57 -2.13 8.05
CA HIS A 47 6.02 -0.79 7.68
C HIS A 47 5.47 -0.37 6.31
N LEU A 48 5.59 -1.24 5.31
CA LEU A 48 5.07 -0.99 3.96
C LEU A 48 3.54 -0.80 3.95
N ILE A 49 2.81 -1.59 4.74
CA ILE A 49 1.36 -1.41 4.91
C ILE A 49 1.07 0.01 5.43
N ARG A 50 1.80 0.45 6.46
CA ARG A 50 1.62 1.78 7.04
C ARG A 50 2.00 2.90 6.08
N GLU A 51 3.09 2.73 5.33
CA GLU A 51 3.51 3.67 4.31
C GLU A 51 2.46 3.79 3.20
N SER A 52 1.95 2.67 2.67
CA SER A 52 0.88 2.65 1.68
C SER A 52 -0.39 3.38 2.14
N GLN A 53 -0.71 3.30 3.44
CA GLN A 53 -1.84 4.06 3.99
C GLN A 53 -1.67 5.57 3.84
N PHE A 54 -0.47 6.08 4.09
CA PHE A 54 -0.16 7.49 3.91
C PHE A 54 -0.16 7.87 2.43
N LEU A 55 0.39 7.03 1.56
CA LEU A 55 0.39 7.28 0.11
C LEU A 55 -1.03 7.41 -0.43
N ILE A 56 -1.96 6.58 0.04
CA ILE A 56 -3.39 6.66 -0.31
C ILE A 56 -3.99 7.98 0.18
N GLU A 57 -3.78 8.34 1.46
CA GLU A 57 -4.28 9.59 2.03
C GLU A 57 -3.78 10.84 1.27
N TRP A 58 -2.54 10.79 0.78
CA TRP A 58 -1.93 11.91 0.06
C TRP A 58 -2.28 11.96 -1.43
N THR A 59 -2.74 10.85 -2.00
CA THR A 59 -3.06 10.75 -3.44
C THR A 59 -4.55 10.87 -3.72
N ALA A 60 -5.39 10.22 -2.91
CA ALA A 60 -6.84 10.15 -3.12
C ALA A 60 -7.54 11.51 -3.37
N PRO A 61 -7.17 12.62 -2.68
CA PRO A 61 -7.80 13.93 -2.92
C PRO A 61 -7.59 14.49 -4.34
N ASN A 62 -6.62 13.95 -5.09
CA ASN A 62 -6.29 14.40 -6.45
C ASN A 62 -6.84 13.47 -7.55
N LEU A 63 -7.60 12.44 -7.18
CA LEU A 63 -8.16 11.47 -8.12
C LEU A 63 -9.63 11.77 -8.42
N GLU A 64 -10.10 11.23 -9.54
CA GLU A 64 -11.53 11.07 -9.83
C GLU A 64 -12.24 10.27 -8.73
N ILE A 65 -13.50 10.63 -8.45
CA ILE A 65 -14.23 10.17 -7.25
C ILE A 65 -14.39 8.65 -7.23
N GLU A 66 -14.58 8.03 -8.38
CA GLU A 66 -14.70 6.59 -8.55
C GLU A 66 -13.41 5.89 -8.12
N PHE A 67 -12.26 6.41 -8.53
CA PHE A 67 -10.98 5.79 -8.16
C PHE A 67 -10.59 6.08 -6.71
N ALA A 68 -10.88 7.29 -6.22
CA ALA A 68 -10.69 7.62 -4.81
C ALA A 68 -11.50 6.66 -3.90
N ALA A 69 -12.73 6.31 -4.28
CA ALA A 69 -13.55 5.35 -3.55
C ALA A 69 -12.94 3.94 -3.55
N GLU A 70 -12.35 3.50 -4.67
CA GLU A 70 -11.61 2.23 -4.71
C GLU A 70 -10.41 2.24 -3.77
N LEU A 71 -9.64 3.34 -3.72
CA LEU A 71 -8.51 3.45 -2.80
C LEU A 71 -8.96 3.46 -1.32
N VAL A 72 -10.18 3.89 -1.01
CA VAL A 72 -10.75 3.76 0.34
C VAL A 72 -10.95 2.30 0.74
N GLU A 73 -11.39 1.43 -0.18
CA GLU A 73 -11.50 0.00 0.09
C GLU A 73 -10.12 -0.62 0.34
N LEU A 74 -9.12 -0.23 -0.44
CA LEU A 74 -7.73 -0.63 -0.18
C LEU A 74 -7.26 -0.13 1.21
N GLN A 75 -7.53 1.14 1.56
CA GLN A 75 -7.20 1.71 2.87
C GLN A 75 -7.81 0.91 4.02
N ARG A 76 -9.07 0.48 3.86
CA ARG A 76 -9.79 -0.34 4.84
C ARG A 76 -9.14 -1.72 5.01
N LEU A 77 -8.75 -2.37 3.92
CA LEU A 77 -8.02 -3.65 3.95
C LEU A 77 -6.67 -3.51 4.67
N LEU A 78 -5.87 -2.52 4.27
CA LEU A 78 -4.58 -2.22 4.90
C LEU A 78 -4.73 -1.90 6.39
N GLY A 79 -5.76 -1.13 6.76
CA GLY A 79 -6.12 -0.83 8.16
C GLY A 79 -6.42 -2.07 8.98
N SER A 80 -7.22 -2.99 8.42
CA SER A 80 -7.54 -4.26 9.08
C SER A 80 -6.30 -5.11 9.30
N TRP A 81 -5.44 -5.25 8.29
CA TRP A 81 -4.20 -6.01 8.40
C TRP A 81 -3.21 -5.40 9.40
N TYR A 82 -3.05 -4.07 9.38
CA TYR A 82 -2.16 -3.37 10.30
C TYR A 82 -2.60 -3.55 11.75
N TYR A 83 -3.89 -3.39 12.05
CA TYR A 83 -4.42 -3.51 13.40
C TYR A 83 -4.33 -4.95 13.94
N HIS A 84 -4.50 -5.95 13.08
CA HIS A 84 -4.45 -7.38 13.46
C HIS A 84 -3.14 -8.06 13.06
N TRP A 85 -2.05 -7.30 12.85
CA TRP A 85 -0.85 -7.79 12.17
C TRP A 85 -0.29 -9.10 12.73
N ASN A 86 -0.16 -9.20 14.06
CA ASN A 86 0.38 -10.40 14.71
C ASN A 86 -0.44 -11.66 14.36
N MET A 87 -1.76 -11.57 14.34
CA MET A 87 -2.66 -12.70 13.99
C MET A 87 -2.60 -13.02 12.48
N VAL A 88 -2.57 -11.98 11.66
CA VAL A 88 -2.53 -12.08 10.20
C VAL A 88 -1.22 -12.73 9.76
N TRP A 89 -0.08 -12.31 10.33
CA TRP A 89 1.23 -12.82 9.96
C TRP A 89 1.45 -14.28 10.39
N THR A 90 0.89 -14.72 11.52
CA THR A 90 1.11 -16.11 12.01
C THR A 90 0.21 -17.14 11.32
N THR A 91 -0.92 -16.73 10.76
CA THR A 91 -1.94 -17.62 10.17
C THR A 91 -1.75 -17.79 8.66
N SER A 92 -1.67 -19.03 8.16
CA SER A 92 -1.47 -19.27 6.72
C SER A 92 -2.60 -18.69 5.85
N VAL A 93 -3.86 -18.92 6.24
CA VAL A 93 -5.03 -18.44 5.50
C VAL A 93 -4.99 -16.91 5.33
N HIS A 94 -4.65 -16.16 6.37
CA HIS A 94 -4.57 -14.71 6.29
C HIS A 94 -3.38 -14.23 5.44
N ARG A 95 -2.25 -14.94 5.47
CA ARG A 95 -1.12 -14.64 4.57
C ARG A 95 -1.48 -14.88 3.11
N ASP A 96 -2.18 -15.98 2.80
CA ASP A 96 -2.61 -16.31 1.45
C ASP A 96 -3.57 -15.23 0.91
N GLN A 97 -4.48 -14.74 1.76
CA GLN A 97 -5.35 -13.61 1.44
C GLN A 97 -4.56 -12.31 1.17
N ILE A 98 -3.54 -12.00 1.95
CA ILE A 98 -2.67 -10.84 1.67
C ILE A 98 -2.03 -10.99 0.30
N VAL A 99 -1.46 -12.16 0.00
CA VAL A 99 -0.77 -12.43 -1.26
C VAL A 99 -1.71 -12.17 -2.45
N GLU A 100 -2.89 -12.76 -2.44
CA GLU A 100 -3.89 -12.57 -3.50
C GLU A 100 -4.31 -11.10 -3.64
N GLN A 101 -4.69 -10.46 -2.53
CA GLN A 101 -5.21 -9.09 -2.54
C GLN A 101 -4.13 -8.07 -2.96
N THR A 102 -2.89 -8.24 -2.49
CA THR A 102 -1.80 -7.29 -2.79
C THR A 102 -1.32 -7.41 -4.23
N GLN A 103 -1.38 -8.60 -4.82
CA GLN A 103 -1.17 -8.76 -6.26
C GLN A 103 -2.25 -8.02 -7.06
N HIS A 104 -3.52 -8.31 -6.77
CA HIS A 104 -4.64 -7.68 -7.47
C HIS A 104 -4.60 -6.15 -7.41
N TRP A 105 -4.37 -5.59 -6.21
CA TRP A 105 -4.28 -4.14 -6.03
C TRP A 105 -3.03 -3.53 -6.66
N ALA A 106 -1.88 -4.23 -6.64
CA ALA A 106 -0.68 -3.73 -7.30
C ALA A 106 -0.89 -3.58 -8.81
N GLU A 107 -1.47 -4.60 -9.46
CA GLU A 107 -1.80 -4.59 -10.89
C GLU A 107 -2.79 -3.45 -11.21
N LYS A 108 -3.90 -3.37 -10.47
CA LYS A 108 -4.93 -2.35 -10.66
C LYS A 108 -4.41 -0.93 -10.50
N VAL A 109 -3.64 -0.64 -9.45
CA VAL A 109 -3.09 0.70 -9.19
C VAL A 109 -2.04 1.06 -10.24
N LEU A 110 -1.22 0.09 -10.66
CA LEU A 110 -0.21 0.30 -11.69
C LEU A 110 -0.87 0.62 -13.04
N GLU A 111 -1.92 -0.11 -13.42
CA GLU A 111 -2.69 0.20 -14.63
C GLU A 111 -3.22 1.64 -14.62
N ARG A 112 -3.78 2.09 -13.49
CA ARG A 112 -4.28 3.46 -13.35
C ARG A 112 -3.17 4.50 -13.39
N SER A 113 -1.96 4.15 -12.98
CA SER A 113 -0.80 5.05 -13.10
C SER A 113 -0.43 5.39 -14.54
N PHE A 114 -0.81 4.57 -15.53
CA PHE A 114 -0.50 4.86 -16.93
C PHE A 114 -1.58 5.68 -17.65
N ILE A 115 -2.78 5.80 -17.06
CA ILE A 115 -3.96 6.36 -17.70
C ILE A 115 -4.28 7.77 -17.20
N LEU A 116 -3.83 8.11 -15.97
CA LEU A 116 -4.01 9.40 -15.31
C LEU A 116 -2.73 10.25 -15.36
#